data_AF-A0A4S5JDN4-F1
#
_entry.id   AF-A0A4S5JDN4-F1
#
_cell.length_a   1.000
_cell.length_b   1.000
_cell.length_c   1.000
_cell.angle_alpha   90.00
_cell.angle_beta   90.00
_cell.angle_gamma   90.00
#
_symmetry.space_group_name_H-M   'P 1'
#
loop_
_entity.id
_entity.type
_entity.pdbx_description
1 polymer ?
#
loop_
_entity_poly.entity_id
_entity_poly.type
_entity_poly.pdbx_seq_one_letter_code
_entity_poly.pdbx_strand_id
1 'polypeptide(L)'
;LSSAMRPGVDFADLYFQRSRGENWLMDDGIIKDGGYHLEQGVGVRACSGEKTGFAYSDDLSLKSLLEATHAASAVVKHGQQKQV
;
A
#
# COMPACT_ATOMS: atom_id res chain seq x y z
N LEU A 1 -6.32 -11.89 1.75
CA LEU A 1 -7.54 -11.49 1.01
C LEU A 1 -8.84 -11.73 1.79
N SER A 2 -9.02 -12.84 2.50
CA SER A 2 -10.25 -13.10 3.28
C SER A 2 -10.63 -11.97 4.26
N SER A 3 -9.65 -11.33 4.91
CA SER A 3 -9.87 -10.18 5.79
C SER A 3 -10.29 -8.90 5.07
N ALA A 4 -9.97 -8.78 3.77
CA ALA A 4 -10.33 -7.66 2.90
C ALA A 4 -11.73 -7.85 2.29
N MET A 5 -12.05 -9.10 1.93
CA MET A 5 -13.34 -9.52 1.36
C MET A 5 -14.42 -9.60 2.44
N ARG A 6 -14.76 -8.44 3.02
CA ARG A 6 -15.85 -8.30 3.98
C ARG A 6 -17.19 -8.16 3.26
N PRO A 7 -18.34 -8.43 3.93
CA PRO A 7 -19.65 -8.20 3.33
C PRO A 7 -19.77 -6.79 2.74
N GLY A 8 -20.18 -6.72 1.46
CA GLY A 8 -20.28 -5.48 0.69
C GLY A 8 -19.04 -5.12 -0.15
N VAL A 9 -17.93 -5.84 -0.03
CA VAL A 9 -16.76 -5.67 -0.91
C VAL A 9 -16.86 -6.60 -2.12
N ASP A 10 -16.90 -6.02 -3.31
CA ASP A 10 -17.01 -6.75 -4.59
C ASP A 10 -15.64 -7.20 -5.09
N PHE A 11 -14.60 -6.42 -4.80
CA PHE A 11 -13.24 -6.69 -5.24
C PHE A 11 -12.24 -6.20 -4.20
N ALA A 12 -11.16 -6.96 -4.01
CA ALA A 12 -10.00 -6.50 -3.27
C ALA A 12 -8.72 -7.06 -3.87
N ASP A 13 -7.66 -6.25 -3.86
CA ASP A 13 -6.31 -6.65 -4.22
C ASP A 13 -5.30 -6.21 -3.17
N LEU A 14 -4.14 -6.87 -3.23
CA LEU A 14 -2.94 -6.47 -2.51
C LEU A 14 -1.84 -6.29 -3.54
N TYR A 15 -1.18 -5.14 -3.51
CA TYR A 15 -0.01 -4.86 -4.33
C TYR A 15 1.22 -4.83 -3.43
N PHE A 16 2.21 -5.66 -3.73
CA PHE A 16 3.45 -5.74 -2.97
C PHE A 16 4.59 -5.16 -3.79
N GLN A 17 5.42 -4.33 -3.16
CA GLN A 17 6.58 -3.74 -3.80
C GLN A 17 7.83 -3.95 -2.95
N ARG A 18 8.94 -4.20 -3.64
CA ARG A 18 10.29 -4.08 -3.11
C ARG A 18 11.19 -3.53 -4.19
N SER A 19 11.84 -2.42 -3.92
CA SER A 19 12.77 -1.74 -4.82
C SER A 19 14.10 -1.50 -4.12
N ARG A 20 15.18 -1.62 -4.88
CA ARG A 20 16.54 -1.33 -4.43
C ARG A 20 17.21 -0.45 -5.47
N GLY A 21 17.79 0.65 -5.03
CA GLY A 21 18.51 1.58 -5.87
C GLY A 21 19.89 1.86 -5.31
N GLU A 22 20.87 1.91 -6.19
CA GLU A 22 22.23 2.39 -5.90
C GLU A 22 22.55 3.53 -6.85
N ASN A 23 23.17 4.59 -6.34
CA ASN A 23 23.63 5.70 -7.16
C ASN A 23 25.03 6.11 -6.72
N TRP A 24 25.85 6.49 -7.71
CA TRP A 24 27.22 6.94 -7.51
C TRP A 24 27.42 8.23 -8.28
N LEU A 25 27.93 9.27 -7.61
CA LEU A 25 28.30 10.53 -8.23
C LEU A 25 29.83 10.59 -8.33
N MET A 26 30.32 10.72 -9.55
CA MET A 26 31.74 10.86 -9.84
C MET A 26 32.00 12.22 -10.47
N ASP A 27 33.02 12.91 -9.97
CA ASP A 27 33.47 14.22 -10.46
C ASP A 27 34.99 14.31 -10.31
N ASP A 28 35.67 14.91 -11.29
CA ASP A 28 37.15 15.00 -11.36
C ASP A 28 37.89 13.67 -11.12
N GLY A 29 37.37 12.55 -11.61
CA GLY A 29 38.04 11.26 -11.46
C GLY A 29 37.87 10.62 -10.08
N ILE A 30 37.14 11.26 -9.15
CA ILE A 30 36.89 10.76 -7.79
C ILE A 30 35.40 10.56 -7.54
N ILE A 31 35.05 9.56 -6.74
CA ILE A 31 33.68 9.39 -6.25
C ILE A 31 33.43 10.48 -5.20
N LYS A 32 32.48 11.35 -5.47
CA LYS A 32 32.06 12.43 -4.56
C LYS A 32 30.95 12.00 -3.63
N ASP A 33 30.04 11.17 -4.11
CA ASP A 33 28.86 10.72 -3.35
C ASP A 33 28.45 9.31 -3.78
N GLY A 34 27.80 8.60 -2.86
CA GLY A 34 27.27 7.27 -3.07
C GLY A 34 26.05 7.06 -2.19
N GLY A 35 24.95 6.59 -2.79
CA GLY A 35 23.70 6.36 -2.10
C GLY A 35 23.16 4.95 -2.34
N TYR A 36 22.45 4.47 -1.33
CA TYR A 36 21.68 3.23 -1.38
C TYR A 36 20.27 3.52 -0.87
N HIS A 37 19.26 3.13 -1.64
CA HIS A 37 17.86 3.22 -1.27
C HIS A 37 17.22 1.84 -1.29
N LEU A 38 16.49 1.54 -0.21
CA LEU A 38 15.64 0.37 -0.11
C LEU A 38 14.22 0.85 0.16
N GLU A 39 13.31 0.53 -0.76
CA GLU A 39 11.89 0.77 -0.59
C GLU A 39 11.18 -0.58 -0.55
N GLN A 40 10.21 -0.72 0.34
CA GLN A 40 9.33 -1.88 0.38
C GLN A 40 7.97 -1.46 0.91
N GLY A 41 6.96 -2.27 0.62
CA GLY A 41 5.64 -2.02 1.17
C GLY A 41 4.54 -2.80 0.49
N VAL A 42 3.35 -2.57 1.00
CA VAL A 42 2.10 -3.16 0.55
C VAL A 42 1.05 -2.08 0.40
N GLY A 43 0.31 -2.10 -0.72
CA GLY A 43 -0.94 -1.38 -0.90
C GLY A 43 -2.11 -2.36 -0.86
N VAL A 44 -3.23 -1.96 -0.25
CA VAL A 44 -4.47 -2.73 -0.21
C VAL A 44 -5.59 -1.89 -0.76
N ARG A 45 -6.34 -2.45 -1.71
CA ARG A 45 -7.53 -1.82 -2.28
C ARG A 45 -8.75 -2.70 -2.02
N ALA A 46 -9.87 -2.07 -1.66
CA ALA A 46 -11.17 -2.71 -1.53
C ALA A 46 -12.22 -1.88 -2.29
N CYS A 47 -13.04 -2.51 -3.11
CA CYS A 47 -14.03 -1.85 -3.96
C CYS A 47 -15.45 -2.38 -3.69
N SER A 48 -16.45 -1.49 -3.76
CA SER A 48 -17.89 -1.80 -3.68
C SER A 48 -18.65 -0.87 -4.61
N GLY A 49 -19.17 -1.39 -5.72
CA GLY A 49 -19.68 -0.59 -6.82
C GLY A 49 -18.65 0.46 -7.26
N GLU A 50 -19.00 1.73 -7.10
CA GLU A 50 -18.14 2.88 -7.44
C GLU A 50 -17.21 3.32 -6.30
N LYS A 51 -17.33 2.74 -5.10
CA LYS A 51 -16.54 3.14 -3.93
C LYS A 51 -15.24 2.35 -3.89
N THR A 52 -14.13 3.05 -3.67
CA THR A 52 -12.82 2.46 -3.47
C THR A 52 -12.23 2.91 -2.14
N GLY A 53 -11.87 1.96 -1.28
CA GLY A 53 -11.05 2.15 -0.11
C GLY A 53 -9.61 1.74 -0.38
N PHE A 54 -8.66 2.54 0.10
CA PHE A 54 -7.23 2.30 -0.10
C PHE A 54 -6.46 2.52 1.19
N ALA A 55 -5.45 1.70 1.44
CA ALA A 55 -4.47 1.87 2.50
C ALA A 55 -3.14 1.27 2.08
N TYR A 56 -2.03 1.76 2.64
CA TYR A 56 -0.70 1.24 2.37
C TYR A 56 0.16 1.19 3.63
N SER A 57 1.24 0.41 3.58
CA SER A 57 2.31 0.39 4.58
C SER A 57 3.66 0.21 3.90
N ASP A 58 4.69 0.83 4.45
CA ASP A 58 6.11 0.67 4.10
C ASP A 58 6.76 -0.56 4.78
N ASP A 59 5.98 -1.31 5.55
CA ASP A 59 6.39 -2.54 6.22
C ASP A 59 5.62 -3.75 5.65
N LEU A 60 6.36 -4.84 5.44
CA LEU A 60 5.84 -6.10 4.89
C LEU A 60 5.51 -7.14 5.96
N SER A 61 5.43 -6.74 7.23
CA SER A 61 5.00 -7.64 8.30
C SER A 61 3.51 -7.99 8.19
N LEU A 62 3.14 -9.17 8.71
CA LEU A 62 1.74 -9.60 8.76
C LEU A 62 0.84 -8.60 9.49
N LYS A 63 1.37 -7.95 10.54
CA LYS A 63 0.64 -6.94 11.31
C LYS A 63 0.26 -5.75 10.41
N SER A 64 1.24 -5.17 9.72
CA SER A 64 1.04 -4.05 8.80
C SER A 64 0.09 -4.40 7.65
N LEU A 65 0.19 -5.65 7.15
CA LEU A 65 -0.74 -6.19 6.16
C LEU A 65 -2.20 -6.19 6.64
N LEU A 66 -2.43 -6.63 7.88
CA LEU A 66 -3.75 -6.71 8.48
C LEU A 66 -4.31 -5.32 8.79
N GLU A 67 -3.47 -4.40 9.26
CA GLU A 67 -3.85 -3.01 9.53
C GLU A 67 -4.25 -2.28 8.24
N ALA A 68 -3.44 -2.36 7.19
CA ALA A 68 -3.77 -1.79 5.89
C ALA A 68 -5.06 -2.40 5.31
N THR A 69 -5.20 -3.73 5.40
CA THR A 69 -6.42 -4.42 4.96
C THR A 69 -7.67 -3.94 5.71
N HIS A 70 -7.55 -3.76 7.03
CA HIS A 70 -8.65 -3.28 7.86
C HIS A 70 -9.05 -1.86 7.47
N ALA A 71 -8.08 -0.97 7.30
CA ALA A 71 -8.30 0.41 6.92
C ALA A 71 -9.00 0.53 5.56
N ALA A 72 -8.47 -0.14 4.52
CA ALA A 72 -9.04 -0.10 3.18
C ALA A 72 -10.51 -0.59 3.16
N SER A 73 -10.80 -1.69 3.86
CA SER A 73 -12.15 -2.27 3.90
C SER A 73 -13.14 -1.43 4.73
N ALA A 74 -12.66 -0.70 5.74
CA ALA A 74 -13.50 0.13 6.59
C ALA A 74 -14.06 1.37 5.86
N VAL A 75 -13.29 1.93 4.92
CA VAL A 75 -13.71 3.09 4.10
C VAL A 75 -14.95 2.74 3.27
N VAL A 76 -14.94 1.55 2.67
CA VAL A 76 -16.04 1.05 1.85
C VAL A 76 -17.34 0.90 2.66
N LYS A 77 -17.25 0.42 3.91
CA LYS A 77 -18.40 0.28 4.82
C LYS A 77 -19.02 1.63 5.24
N HIS A 78 -18.20 2.61 5.62
CA HIS A 78 -18.70 3.88 6.16
C HIS A 78 -19.26 4.81 5.08
N GLY A 79 -18.94 4.58 3.80
CA GLY A 79 -19.52 5.34 2.69
C GLY A 79 -21.02 5.10 2.46
N GLN A 80 -21.69 4.16 3.14
CA GLN A 80 -23.13 3.92 2.99
C GLN A 80 -24.02 4.88 3.81
N GLN A 81 -23.46 5.72 4.69
CA GLN A 81 -24.25 6.45 5.70
C GLN A 81 -24.44 7.96 5.47
N LYS A 82 -24.32 8.46 4.23
CA LYS A 82 -24.74 9.82 3.88
C LYS A 82 -25.64 9.82 2.65
N GLN A 83 -26.94 9.64 2.87
CA GLN A 83 -27.95 10.33 2.09
C GLN A 83 -28.43 11.51 2.93
N VAL A 84 -28.27 12.72 2.39
CA VAL A 84 -28.87 13.97 2.86
C VAL A 84 -30.07 14.26 1.97
#